data_AF-A0A951IB07-F1
#
_entry.id   AF-A0A951IB07-F1
#
_cell.length_a   1.000
_cell.length_b   1.000
_cell.length_c   1.000
_cell.angle_alpha   90.00
_cell.angle_beta   90.00
_cell.angle_gamma   90.00
#
_symmetry.space_group_name_H-M   'P 1'
#
loop_
_entity.id
_entity.type
_entity.pdbx_description
1 polymer ?
#
loop_
_entity_poly.entity_id
_entity_poly.type
_entity_poly.pdbx_seq_one_letter_code
_entity_poly.pdbx_strand_id
1 'polypeptide(L)' 'MILPILIIAPSENRGRGVFATDAIPADTVIEISPVIVLSAKDRRQAEKTLLYDYIFAWGKKSKKGCIALGYLSIYNHS' A
#
# COMPACT_ATOMS: atom_id res chain seq x y z
N MET A 1 7.18 -9.74 -3.89
CA MET A 1 7.00 -10.16 -5.30
C MET A 1 6.07 -9.15 -5.93
N ILE A 2 6.37 -8.60 -7.11
CA ILE A 2 5.54 -7.63 -7.84
C ILE A 2 5.53 -8.10 -9.28
N LEU A 3 4.36 -8.18 -9.93
CA LEU A 3 4.31 -8.53 -11.34
C LEU A 3 5.03 -7.47 -12.20
N PRO A 4 5.83 -7.88 -13.21
CA PRO A 4 6.62 -6.93 -14.01
C PRO A 4 5.75 -6.04 -14.92
N ILE A 5 4.47 -6.37 -15.08
CA ILE A 5 3.48 -5.61 -15.85
C ILE A 5 2.79 -4.51 -15.02
N LEU A 6 3.18 -4.31 -13.76
CA LEU A 6 2.67 -3.23 -12.93
C LEU A 6 3.62 -2.04 -12.99
N ILE A 7 3.07 -0.87 -13.29
CA ILE A 7 3.81 0.40 -13.32
C ILE A 7 3.16 1.42 -12.39
N ILE A 8 3.97 2.31 -11.83
CA ILE A 8 3.47 3.52 -11.15
C ILE A 8 3.38 4.64 -12.18
N ALA A 9 2.20 5.23 -12.32
CA ALA A 9 1.95 6.35 -13.23
C ALA A 9 1.07 7.42 -12.55
N PRO A 10 1.01 8.65 -13.11
CA PRO A 10 0.03 9.64 -12.68
C PRO A 10 -1.40 9.16 -12.87
N SER A 11 -2.26 9.40 -11.88
CA SER A 11 -3.71 9.23 -11.92
C SER A 11 -4.34 10.62 -12.02
N GLU A 12 -5.38 10.78 -12.85
CA GLU A 12 -5.97 12.09 -13.17
C GLU A 12 -6.22 12.97 -11.94
N ASN A 13 -6.89 12.45 -10.90
CA ASN A 13 -7.29 13.22 -9.72
C ASN A 13 -6.82 12.62 -8.38
N ARG A 14 -5.90 11.66 -8.38
CA ARG A 14 -5.47 10.92 -7.17
C ARG A 14 -3.94 10.82 -7.01
N GLY A 15 -3.19 11.67 -7.72
CA GLY A 15 -1.73 11.69 -7.62
C GLY A 15 -1.08 10.52 -8.37
N ARG A 16 -0.42 9.61 -7.66
CA ARG A 16 0.17 8.39 -8.26
C ARG A 16 -0.81 7.23 -8.13
N GLY A 17 -0.79 6.31 -9.09
CA GLY A 17 -1.52 5.05 -9.02
C GLY A 17 -0.69 3.92 -9.61
N VAL A 18 -1.14 2.69 -9.38
CA VAL A 18 -0.55 1.49 -9.96
C VAL A 18 -1.45 1.01 -11.10
N PHE A 19 -0.86 0.79 -12.27
CA PHE A 19 -1.56 0.43 -13.49
C PHE A 19 -0.94 -0.83 -14.09
N ALA A 20 -1.78 -1.69 -14.67
CA ALA A 20 -1.34 -2.86 -15.42
C ALA A 20 -1.06 -2.47 -16.89
N THR A 21 0.06 -2.94 -17.44
CA THR A 21 0.41 -2.76 -18.85
C THR A 21 -0.07 -3.91 -19.74
N ASP A 22 -0.65 -4.95 -19.15
CA ASP A 22 -1.18 -6.14 -19.82
C ASP A 22 -2.39 -6.68 -19.06
N ALA A 23 -3.17 -7.56 -19.68
CA ALA A 23 -4.34 -8.18 -19.08
C ALA A 23 -3.96 -9.06 -17.89
N ILE A 24 -4.73 -8.95 -16.80
CA ILE A 24 -4.56 -9.74 -15.58
C ILE A 24 -5.78 -10.64 -15.41
N PRO A 25 -5.63 -11.98 -15.39
CA PRO A 25 -6.73 -12.88 -15.06
C PRO A 25 -7.28 -12.60 -13.65
N ALA A 26 -8.57 -12.82 -13.45
CA ALA A 26 -9.18 -12.72 -12.11
C ALA A 26 -8.45 -13.62 -11.09
N ASP A 27 -8.46 -13.21 -9.82
CA ASP A 27 -7.82 -13.91 -8.70
C ASP A 27 -6.29 -14.06 -8.78
N THR A 28 -5.62 -13.32 -9.68
CA THR A 28 -4.16 -13.28 -9.76
C THR A 28 -3.57 -12.46 -8.61
N VAL A 29 -2.60 -13.02 -7.88
CA VAL A 29 -1.79 -12.26 -6.92
C VAL A 29 -0.85 -11.33 -7.68
N ILE A 30 -1.20 -10.05 -7.74
CA ILE A 30 -0.43 -9.04 -8.47
C ILE A 30 0.83 -8.59 -7.70
N GLU A 31 0.79 -8.68 -6.37
CA GLU A 31 1.86 -8.24 -5.49
C GLU A 31 1.80 -8.90 -4.10
N ILE A 32 2.98 -9.11 -3.53
CA ILE A 32 3.21 -9.38 -2.10
C ILE A 32 4.22 -8.36 -1.60
N SER A 33 3.73 -7.34 -0.88
CA SER A 33 4.58 -6.28 -0.30
C SER A 33 5.09 -6.68 1.08
N PRO A 34 6.42 -6.62 1.32
CA PRO A 34 6.96 -6.62 2.66
C PRO A 34 6.43 -5.40 3.44
N VAL A 35 6.23 -5.56 4.74
CA VAL A 35 5.73 -4.49 5.61
C VAL A 35 6.68 -4.21 6.76
N ILE A 36 6.82 -2.93 7.13
CA ILE A 36 7.42 -2.53 8.40
C ILE A 36 6.29 -2.41 9.40
N VAL A 37 6.29 -3.26 10.44
CA VAL A 37 5.28 -3.22 11.49
C VAL A 37 5.61 -2.11 12.49
N LEU A 38 4.68 -1.19 12.67
CA LEU A 38 4.75 -0.10 13.63
C LEU A 38 4.16 -0.54 14.96
N SER A 39 4.83 -0.21 16.08
CA SER A 39 4.21 -0.34 17.40
C SER A 39 2.99 0.59 17.51
N ALA A 40 2.15 0.39 18.54
CA ALA A 40 1.04 1.31 18.78
C ALA A 40 1.51 2.76 19.04
N LYS A 41 2.72 2.93 19.61
CA LYS A 41 3.33 4.24 19.83
C LYS A 41 3.77 4.87 18.50
N ASP A 42 4.45 4.10 17.66
CA ASP A 42 4.99 4.60 16.38
C ASP A 42 3.88 4.88 15.38
N ARG A 43 2.85 4.03 15.34
CA ARG A 43 1.63 4.26 14.56
C ARG A 43 1.03 5.62 14.89
N ARG A 44 0.82 5.94 16.18
CA ARG A 44 0.28 7.24 16.60
C ARG A 44 1.13 8.44 16.19
N GLN A 45 2.43 8.25 15.96
CA GLN A 45 3.28 9.32 15.43
C GLN A 45 3.18 9.40 13.91
N ALA A 46 3.20 8.26 13.21
CA ALA A 46 3.02 8.21 11.75
C ALA A 46 1.68 8.79 11.32
N GLU A 47 0.61 8.54 12.09
CA GLU A 47 -0.75 9.08 11.86
C GLU A 47 -0.82 10.62 11.92
N LYS A 48 0.20 11.28 12.47
CA LYS A 48 0.28 12.77 12.50
C LYS A 48 1.05 13.34 11.32
N THR A 49 1.47 12.51 10.39
CA THR A 49 2.26 12.88 9.22
C THR A 49 1.51 12.51 7.94
N LEU A 50 2.09 12.85 6.78
CA LEU A 50 1.56 12.39 5.48
C LEU A 50 1.44 10.87 5.38
N LEU A 51 2.17 10.10 6.18
CA LEU A 51 2.06 8.64 6.20
C LEU A 51 0.69 8.14 6.68
N TYR A 52 -0.13 8.99 7.30
CA TYR A 52 -1.49 8.64 7.70
C TYR A 52 -2.28 7.99 6.55
N ASP A 53 -2.15 8.53 5.33
CA ASP A 53 -2.85 8.04 4.14
C ASP A 53 -2.23 6.77 3.52
N TYR A 54 -1.10 6.29 4.06
CA TYR A 54 -0.26 5.24 3.44
C TYR A 54 -0.01 4.05 4.37
N ILE A 55 -0.47 4.09 5.62
CA ILE A 55 -0.32 3.01 6.59
C ILE A 55 -1.61 2.18 6.72
N PHE A 56 -1.45 0.92 7.10
CA PHE A 56 -2.54 -0.03 7.28
C PHE A 56 -2.66 -0.44 8.74
N ALA A 57 -3.88 -0.77 9.17
CA ALA A 57 -4.10 -1.36 10.49
C ALA A 57 -3.51 -2.78 10.53
N TRP A 58 -2.83 -3.14 11.63
CA TRP A 58 -2.10 -4.40 11.71
C TRP A 58 -2.21 -5.11 13.07
N GLY A 59 -1.96 -6.42 13.06
CA GLY A 59 -1.86 -7.28 14.23
C GLY A 59 -3.20 -7.58 14.94
N LYS A 60 -3.13 -8.26 16.08
CA LYS A 60 -4.31 -8.64 16.87
C LYS A 60 -5.12 -7.40 17.26
N LYS A 61 -6.44 -7.44 16.99
CA LYS A 61 -7.39 -6.34 17.26
C LYS A 61 -7.00 -5.00 16.60
N SER A 62 -6.19 -5.00 15.53
CA SER A 62 -5.84 -3.80 14.77
C SER A 62 -5.15 -2.69 15.59
N LYS A 63 -4.46 -3.05 16.67
CA LYS A 63 -3.80 -2.08 17.57
C LYS A 63 -2.43 -1.59 17.07
N LYS A 64 -1.82 -2.27 16.10
CA LYS A 64 -0.57 -1.87 15.45
C LYS A 64 -0.87 -1.20 14.12
N GLY A 65 0.17 -0.62 13.52
CA GLY A 65 0.14 -0.16 12.14
C GLY A 65 1.19 -0.89 11.32
N CYS A 66 1.15 -0.76 10.01
CA CYS A 66 2.28 -1.09 9.16
C CYS A 66 2.34 -0.17 7.95
N ILE A 67 3.54 0.05 7.44
CA ILE A 67 3.77 0.65 6.13
C ILE A 67 4.19 -0.46 5.16
N ALA A 68 3.66 -0.44 3.95
CA ALA A 68 4.08 -1.38 2.91
C ALA A 68 5.23 -0.77 2.10
N LEU A 69 6.27 -1.57 1.85
CA LEU A 69 7.46 -1.13 1.12
C LEU A 69 7.37 -1.34 -0.40
N GLY A 70 6.48 -2.23 -0.84
CA GLY A 70 6.14 -2.42 -2.25
C GLY A 70 5.17 -1.34 -2.75
N TYR A 71 4.37 -1.65 -3.77
CA TYR A 71 3.38 -0.72 -4.31
C TYR A 71 2.06 -0.71 -3.54
N LEU A 72 1.87 -1.56 -2.52
CA LEU A 72 0.62 -1.61 -1.75
C LEU A 72 0.17 -0.24 -1.20
N SER A 73 1.09 0.59 -0.69
CA SER A 73 0.77 1.94 -0.22
C SER A 73 0.49 2.95 -1.36
N ILE A 74 0.69 2.58 -2.63
CA ILE A 74 0.52 3.44 -3.81
C ILE A 74 -0.78 3.14 -4.57
N TYR A 75 -1.42 1.99 -4.35
CA TYR A 75 -2.74 1.74 -4.95
C TYR A 75 -3.76 2.72 -4.37
N ASN A 76 -4.42 3.46 -5.25
CA ASN A 76 -5.51 4.32 -4.85
C ASN A 76 -6.71 3.49 -4.39
N HIS A 77 -7.46 4.01 -3.42
CA HIS A 77 -8.83 3.58 -3.18
C HIS A 77 -9.67 3.87 -4.44
N SER A 78 -10.78 3.14 -4.66
CA SER A 78 -11.75 3.41 -5.74
C SER A 78 -13.03 3.95 -5.15
#